data_AF-A0A6C9QFL2-F1
#
_entry.id   AF-A0A6C9QFL2-F1
#
_cell.length_a   1.000
_cell.length_b   1.000
_cell.length_c   1.000
_cell.angle_alpha   90.00
_cell.angle_beta   90.00
_cell.angle_gamma   90.00
#
_symmetry.space_group_name_H-M   'P 1'
#
loop_
_entity.id
_entity.type
_entity.pdbx_description
1 polymer ?
#
loop_
_entity_poly.entity_id
_entity_poly.type
_entity_poly.pdbx_seq_one_letter_code
_entity_poly.pdbx_strand_id
1 'polypeptide(L)'
;IIYRVPLIQGFNADETSVKAITDFAADELHVSEIHFLPYHTLGINKYHLLNLPYDAPEKPLDAPELLDFAQQYACQKGLTATLRG
;
A
#
# COMPACT_ATOMS: atom_id res chain seq x y z
N ILE A 1 -16.95 -2.82 -4.40
CA ILE A 1 -15.85 -3.57 -3.74
C ILE A 1 -14.66 -2.60 -3.68
N ILE A 2 -13.96 -2.54 -2.55
CA ILE A 2 -12.79 -1.67 -2.38
C ILE A 2 -11.57 -2.55 -2.19
N TYR A 3 -10.54 -2.33 -3.00
CA TYR A 3 -9.27 -3.06 -2.87
C TYR A 3 -8.32 -2.26 -1.97
N ARG A 4 -7.77 -2.89 -0.92
CA ARG A 4 -6.88 -2.22 0.04
C ARG A 4 -5.49 -2.83 -0.03
N VAL A 5 -4.49 -1.98 -0.25
CA VAL A 5 -3.11 -2.40 -0.52
C VAL A 5 -2.17 -1.73 0.48
N PRO A 6 -1.69 -2.46 1.50
CA PRO A 6 -0.57 -2.00 2.30
C PRO A 6 0.67 -1.83 1.44
N LEU A 7 1.32 -0.66 1.50
CA LEU A 7 2.60 -0.40 0.85
C LEU A 7 3.70 -0.48 1.91
N ILE A 8 4.56 -1.49 1.79
CA ILE A 8 5.60 -1.84 2.76
C ILE A 8 6.96 -1.73 2.08
N GLN A 9 7.85 -0.92 2.66
CA GLN A 9 9.21 -0.74 2.15
C GLN A 9 9.99 -2.06 2.14
N GLY A 10 10.75 -2.29 1.07
CA GLY A 10 11.50 -3.53 0.87
C GLY A 10 10.64 -4.75 0.51
N PHE A 11 9.33 -4.57 0.31
CA PHE A 11 8.41 -5.65 -0.10
C PHE A 11 7.64 -5.31 -1.38
N ASN A 12 6.73 -4.33 -1.32
CA ASN A 12 5.87 -3.97 -2.46
C ASN A 12 5.70 -2.45 -2.66
N ALA A 13 6.41 -1.64 -1.87
CA ALA A 13 6.45 -0.18 -2.04
C ALA A 13 7.51 0.22 -3.07
N ASP A 14 7.27 -0.15 -4.32
CA ASP A 14 8.04 0.26 -5.50
C ASP A 14 7.12 0.41 -6.71
N GLU A 15 7.54 1.19 -7.72
CA GLU A 15 6.69 1.50 -8.89
C GLU A 15 6.26 0.24 -9.67
N THR A 16 7.12 -0.77 -9.76
CA THR A 16 6.81 -1.99 -10.52
C THR A 16 5.68 -2.77 -9.85
N SER A 17 5.79 -2.96 -8.53
CA SER A 17 4.75 -3.61 -7.72
C SER A 17 3.44 -2.82 -7.73
N VAL A 18 3.51 -1.49 -7.51
CA VAL A 18 2.32 -0.62 -7.53
C VAL A 18 1.60 -0.68 -8.86
N LYS A 19 2.34 -0.63 -9.97
CA LYS A 19 1.79 -0.75 -11.32
C LYS A 19 1.06 -2.07 -11.52
N ALA A 20 1.73 -3.18 -11.22
CA ALA A 20 1.16 -4.52 -11.40
C ALA A 20 -0.10 -4.74 -10.55
N ILE A 21 -0.11 -4.27 -9.30
CA ILE A 21 -1.27 -4.37 -8.41
C ILE A 21 -2.44 -3.53 -8.94
N THR A 22 -2.15 -2.31 -9.43
CA THR A 22 -3.15 -1.40 -9.97
C THR A 22 -3.77 -1.95 -11.25
N ASP A 23 -2.94 -2.48 -12.16
CA ASP A 23 -3.37 -3.13 -13.39
C ASP A 23 -4.28 -4.33 -13.08
N PHE A 24 -3.88 -5.19 -12.14
CA PHE A 24 -4.72 -6.32 -11.72
C PHE A 24 -6.07 -5.87 -11.14
N ALA A 25 -6.07 -4.84 -10.29
CA ALA A 25 -7.29 -4.32 -9.70
C ALA A 25 -8.24 -3.73 -10.77
N ALA A 26 -7.71 -2.95 -11.71
CA ALA A 26 -8.50 -2.29 -12.75
C ALA A 26 -8.94 -3.24 -13.86
N ASP A 27 -8.00 -4.03 -14.41
CA ASP A 27 -8.21 -4.74 -15.67
C ASP A 27 -8.75 -6.15 -15.46
N GLU A 28 -8.34 -6.83 -14.38
CA GLU A 28 -8.76 -8.21 -14.13
C GLU A 28 -9.97 -8.25 -13.19
N LEU A 29 -9.89 -7.50 -12.08
CA LEU A 29 -10.96 -7.47 -11.08
C LEU A 29 -12.04 -6.44 -11.36
N HIS A 30 -11.78 -5.48 -12.26
CA HIS A 30 -12.73 -4.42 -12.64
C HIS A 30 -13.31 -3.66 -11.44
N VAL A 31 -12.51 -3.43 -10.39
CA VAL A 31 -12.95 -2.62 -9.24
C VAL A 31 -12.98 -1.14 -9.63
N SER A 32 -13.77 -0.35 -8.91
CA SER A 32 -13.85 1.10 -9.11
C SER A 32 -13.00 1.90 -8.13
N GLU A 33 -12.48 1.26 -7.07
CA GLU A 33 -11.85 1.94 -5.94
C GLU A 33 -10.69 1.13 -5.35
N ILE A 34 -9.56 1.81 -5.14
CA ILE A 34 -8.36 1.26 -4.52
C ILE A 34 -7.83 2.21 -3.43
N HIS A 35 -7.49 1.64 -2.27
CA HIS A 35 -6.87 2.36 -1.16
C HIS A 35 -5.44 1.88 -0.99
N PHE A 36 -4.49 2.78 -1.19
CA PHE A 36 -3.10 2.52 -0.81
C PHE A 36 -2.91 2.93 0.65
N LEU A 37 -2.40 2.01 1.45
CA LEU A 37 -2.19 2.18 2.89
C LEU A 37 -0.67 2.23 3.14
N PRO A 38 -0.06 3.43 3.26
CA PRO A 38 1.35 3.52 3.62
C PRO A 38 1.61 2.80 4.94
N TYR A 39 2.65 1.96 4.98
CA TYR A 39 2.98 1.22 6.20
C TYR A 39 3.25 2.17 7.37
N HIS A 40 2.75 1.78 8.54
CA HIS A 40 2.97 2.47 9.80
C HIS A 40 3.40 1.47 10.89
N THR A 41 4.03 1.97 11.94
CA THR A 41 4.55 1.16 13.05
C THR A 41 3.55 0.94 14.18
N LEU A 42 2.29 1.37 14.02
CA LEU A 42 1.24 1.10 15.00
C LEU A 42 1.07 -0.42 15.17
N GLY A 43 1.15 -0.89 16.42
CA GLY A 43 1.00 -2.31 16.76
C GLY A 43 2.29 -3.04 17.12
N ILE A 44 3.48 -2.45 16.89
CA ILE A 44 4.76 -3.04 17.32
C ILE A 44 4.75 -3.41 18.81
N ASN A 45 4.21 -2.54 19.67
CA ASN A 45 4.11 -2.80 21.11
C ASN A 45 3.34 -4.08 21.44
N LYS A 46 2.40 -4.53 20.59
CA LYS A 46 1.68 -5.79 20.82
C LYS A 46 2.61 -7.00 20.69
N TYR A 47 3.55 -6.97 19.74
CA TYR A 47 4.55 -8.03 19.58
C TYR A 47 5.49 -8.05 20.79
N HIS A 48 5.92 -6.87 21.24
CA HIS A 48 6.74 -6.74 22.45
C HIS A 48 6.03 -7.32 23.68
N LEU A 49 4.74 -7.02 23.89
CA LEU A 49 3.96 -7.56 25.01
C LEU A 49 3.79 -9.09 24.96
N LEU A 50 3.89 -9.69 23.77
CA LEU A 50 3.81 -11.13 23.57
C LEU A 50 5.19 -11.82 23.55
N ASN A 51 6.28 -11.07 23.79
CA ASN A 51 7.66 -11.54 23.62
C ASN A 51 7.91 -12.17 22.23
N LEU A 52 7.26 -11.63 21.19
CA LEU A 52 7.44 -12.06 19.81
C LEU A 52 8.42 -11.14 19.06
N PRO A 53 9.27 -11.68 18.18
CA PRO A 53 10.10 -10.86 17.30
C PRO A 53 9.22 -10.04 16.35
N TYR A 54 9.70 -8.85 15.98
CA TYR A 54 9.05 -7.98 15.00
C TYR A 54 9.91 -7.91 13.74
N ASP A 55 9.50 -8.62 12.70
CA ASP A 55 10.28 -8.76 11.45
C ASP A 55 9.86 -7.77 10.34
N ALA A 56 8.89 -6.90 10.61
CA ALA A 56 8.45 -5.86 9.69
C ALA A 56 9.28 -4.57 9.85
N PRO A 57 9.21 -3.63 8.89
CA PRO A 57 10.07 -2.44 8.90
C PRO A 57 9.96 -1.62 10.20
N GLU A 58 11.08 -1.14 10.71
CA GLU A 58 11.12 -0.39 11.98
C GLU A 58 10.56 1.04 11.88
N LYS A 59 10.37 1.55 10.66
CA LYS A 59 9.94 2.92 10.38
C LYS A 59 8.70 2.92 9.50
N PRO A 60 7.82 3.93 9.60
CA PRO A 60 6.76 4.14 8.62
C PRO A 60 7.32 4.27 7.19
N LEU A 61 6.48 4.02 6.19
CA LEU A 61 6.85 4.27 4.80
C LEU A 61 7.01 5.78 4.58
N ASP A 62 8.20 6.21 4.18
CA ASP A 62 8.53 7.59 3.79
C ASP A 62 8.91 7.61 2.31
N ALA A 63 7.90 7.68 1.45
CA ALA A 63 8.06 7.61 -0.01
C ALA A 63 7.01 8.48 -0.72
N PRO A 64 7.01 9.81 -0.52
CA PRO A 64 5.97 10.70 -1.06
C PRO A 64 5.84 10.59 -2.59
N GLU A 65 6.95 10.51 -3.33
CA GLU A 65 6.95 10.39 -4.79
C GLU A 65 6.24 9.10 -5.25
N LEU A 66 6.47 7.98 -4.55
CA LEU A 66 5.80 6.72 -4.84
C LEU A 66 4.30 6.79 -4.56
N LEU A 67 3.89 7.46 -3.48
CA LEU A 67 2.47 7.61 -3.12
C LEU A 67 1.73 8.48 -4.14
N ASP A 68 2.38 9.56 -4.60
CA ASP A 68 1.86 10.40 -5.67
C ASP A 68 1.76 9.60 -6.98
N PHE A 69 2.79 8.83 -7.34
CA PHE A 69 2.77 7.93 -8.49
C PHE A 69 1.60 6.92 -8.39
N ALA A 70 1.43 6.27 -7.25
CA ALA A 70 0.38 5.28 -7.04
C ALA A 70 -1.02 5.89 -7.25
N GLN A 71 -1.26 7.07 -6.70
CA GLN A 71 -2.54 7.76 -6.87
C GLN A 71 -2.76 8.17 -8.33
N GLN A 72 -1.76 8.78 -8.97
CA GLN A 72 -1.86 9.22 -10.37
C GLN A 72 -2.10 8.04 -11.30
N TYR A 73 -1.36 6.95 -11.13
CA TYR A 73 -1.47 5.77 -11.98
C TYR A 73 -2.83 5.08 -11.83
N ALA A 74 -3.33 4.93 -10.60
CA ALA A 74 -4.66 4.39 -10.36
C ALA A 74 -5.76 5.26 -10.99
N CYS A 75 -5.67 6.59 -10.88
CA CYS A 75 -6.58 7.51 -11.55
C CYS A 75 -6.54 7.36 -13.09
N GLN A 76 -5.35 7.19 -13.68
CA GLN A 76 -5.20 6.94 -15.13
C GLN A 76 -5.87 5.63 -15.57
N LYS A 77 -5.89 4.62 -14.69
CA LYS A 77 -6.58 3.34 -14.90
C LYS A 77 -8.09 3.40 -14.64
N GLY A 78 -8.64 4.58 -14.35
CA GLY A 78 -10.07 4.77 -14.09
C GLY A 78 -10.51 4.42 -12.67
N LEU A 79 -9.58 4.18 -11.75
CA LEU A 79 -9.87 3.90 -10.35
C LEU A 79 -9.99 5.20 -9.54
N THR A 80 -10.88 5.20 -8.55
CA THR A 80 -10.83 6.18 -7.46
C THR A 80 -9.75 5.75 -6.47
N ALA A 81 -8.71 6.57 -6.30
CA ALA A 81 -7.55 6.24 -5.47
C ALA A 81 -7.46 7.11 -4.21
N THR A 82 -7.33 6.46 -3.06
CA THR A 82 -7.20 7.13 -1.75
C THR A 82 -5.92 6.69 -1.03
N LEU A 83 -5.20 7.66 -0.45
CA LEU A 83 -4.07 7.45 0.45
C LEU A 83 -4.56 7.58 1.91
N ARG A 84 -5.07 6.51 2.51
CA ARG A 84 -5.57 6.52 3.90
C ARG A 84 -5.31 5.19 4.57
N GLY A 85 -4.78 5.21 5.79
CA GLY A 85 -4.75 4.05 6.71
C GLY A 85 -6.02 3.98 7.53
#